data_AF-A0A921BE52-F1
#
_entry.id   AF-A0A921BE52-F1
#
_cell.length_a   1.000
_cell.length_b   1.000
_cell.length_c   1.000
_cell.angle_alpha   90.00
_cell.angle_beta   90.00
_cell.angle_gamma   90.00
#
_symmetry.space_group_name_H-M   'P 1'
#
loop_
_entity.id
_entity.type
_entity.pdbx_description
1 polymer ?
#
loop_
_entity_poly.entity_id
_entity_poly.type
_entity_poly.pdbx_seq_one_letter_code
_entity_poly.pdbx_strand_id
1 'polypeptide(L)'
;MHTRWTGCGTALVTPFTAQGAPTSRPLGDLHVDKLKGVHFLVPCGTTGESPSLSHKEKVRVTELVVQAANGQVPVLAGAGSYDTQTAVQLVLT
;
A
#
# COMPACT_ATOMS: atom_id res chain seq x y z
N MET A 1 -4.81 19.15 -3.28
CA MET A 1 -3.35 19.00 -3.43
C MET A 1 -3.10 18.28 -4.75
N HIS A 2 -2.31 18.84 -5.67
CA HIS A 2 -1.93 18.15 -6.90
C HIS A 2 -0.49 17.63 -6.74
N THR A 3 -0.35 16.38 -6.33
CA THR A 3 0.94 15.68 -6.40
C THR A 3 1.14 15.23 -7.84
N ARG A 4 2.21 15.70 -8.50
CA ARG A 4 2.56 15.25 -9.85
C ARG A 4 3.37 13.96 -9.75
N TRP A 5 2.70 12.82 -9.88
CA TRP A 5 3.33 11.50 -9.83
C TRP A 5 4.27 11.30 -11.02
N THR A 6 5.56 11.09 -10.76
CA THR A 6 6.59 10.83 -11.78
C THR A 6 7.68 9.91 -11.20
N GLY A 7 8.43 9.24 -12.08
CA GLY A 7 9.47 8.30 -11.68
C GLY A 7 8.95 6.87 -11.48
N CYS A 8 9.64 6.10 -10.65
CA CYS A 8 9.32 4.68 -10.39
C CYS A 8 8.42 4.53 -9.16
N GLY A 9 7.21 4.01 -9.38
CA GLY A 9 6.30 3.56 -8.34
C GLY A 9 6.41 2.06 -8.13
N THR A 10 6.76 1.60 -6.94
CA THR A 10 6.83 0.16 -6.67
C THR A 10 5.46 -0.36 -6.27
N ALA A 11 4.88 -1.24 -7.08
CA ALA A 11 3.70 -2.04 -6.71
C ALA A 11 4.11 -3.07 -5.66
N LEU A 12 3.71 -2.83 -4.41
CA LEU A 12 4.11 -3.66 -3.28
C LEU A 12 3.25 -4.91 -3.20
N VAL A 13 3.89 -6.05 -2.94
CA VAL A 13 3.22 -7.26 -2.44
C VAL A 13 2.70 -7.04 -1.02
N THR A 14 1.68 -7.76 -0.60
CA THR A 14 1.20 -7.74 0.79
C THR A 14 1.84 -8.88 1.58
N PRO A 15 2.65 -8.59 2.62
CA PRO A 15 3.17 -9.67 3.45
C PRO A 15 2.13 -10.18 4.43
N PHE A 16 2.05 -11.49 4.59
CA PHE A 16 1.12 -12.16 5.50
C PHE A 16 1.85 -12.96 6.58
N THR A 17 1.23 -13.11 7.74
CA THR A 17 1.64 -14.11 8.73
C THR A 17 1.35 -15.52 8.21
N ALA A 18 1.90 -16.54 8.88
CA ALA A 18 1.55 -17.93 8.59
C ALA A 18 0.04 -18.23 8.76
N GLN A 19 -0.67 -17.39 9.51
CA GLN A 19 -2.11 -17.46 9.72
C GLN A 19 -2.91 -16.63 8.70
N GLY A 20 -2.25 -16.01 7.72
CA GLY A 20 -2.88 -15.26 6.64
C GLY A 20 -3.25 -13.80 6.98
N ALA A 21 -2.81 -13.26 8.10
CA ALA A 21 -3.10 -11.86 8.46
C ALA A 21 -2.04 -10.90 7.89
N PRO A 22 -2.39 -9.71 7.36
CA PRO A 22 -1.41 -8.74 6.92
C PRO A 22 -0.43 -8.35 8.05
N THR A 23 0.85 -8.27 7.72
CA THR A 23 1.89 -8.00 8.71
C THR A 23 2.93 -7.01 8.22
N SER A 24 3.43 -6.19 9.15
CA SER A 24 4.47 -5.22 8.88
C SER A 24 5.87 -5.81 8.89
N ARG A 25 6.08 -7.07 9.29
CA ARG A 25 7.45 -7.58 9.49
C ARG A 25 8.35 -7.39 8.26
N PRO A 26 7.95 -7.83 7.05
CA PRO A 26 8.74 -7.55 5.85
C PRO A 26 8.65 -6.11 5.34
N LEU A 27 7.64 -5.35 5.79
CA LEU A 27 7.47 -3.92 5.47
C LEU A 27 8.32 -3.00 6.37
N GLY A 28 8.64 -3.42 7.60
CA GLY A 28 9.58 -2.71 8.46
C GLY A 28 11.03 -2.90 8.01
N ASP A 29 11.29 -4.03 7.34
CA ASP A 29 12.55 -4.32 6.66
C ASP A 29 12.62 -3.77 5.23
N LEU A 30 11.52 -3.18 4.72
CA LEU A 30 11.57 -2.29 3.57
C LEU A 30 12.37 -1.07 4.02
N HIS A 31 13.69 -1.21 3.91
CA HIS A 31 14.65 -0.14 4.00
C HIS A 31 14.39 0.79 2.83
N VAL A 32 13.36 1.64 2.95
CA VAL A 32 12.94 2.58 1.91
C VAL A 32 14.12 3.48 1.52
N ASP A 33 14.99 3.79 2.47
CA ASP A 33 16.28 4.47 2.31
C ASP A 33 17.25 3.74 1.37
N LYS A 34 17.14 2.41 1.25
CA LYS A 34 17.95 1.57 0.35
C LYS A 34 17.30 1.35 -1.02
N LEU A 35 16.05 1.76 -1.24
CA LEU A 35 15.35 1.64 -2.52
C LEU A 35 15.76 2.73 -3.50
N LYS A 36 17.05 2.75 -3.89
CA LYS A 36 17.57 3.71 -4.87
C LYS A 36 16.74 3.67 -6.16
N GLY A 37 16.18 4.83 -6.52
CA GLY A 37 15.37 5.00 -7.73
C GLY A 37 13.87 4.76 -7.55
N VAL A 38 13.39 4.38 -6.35
CA VAL A 38 11.96 4.36 -6.04
C VAL A 38 11.49 5.74 -5.58
N HIS A 39 10.44 6.24 -6.21
CA HIS A 39 9.92 7.59 -6.01
C HIS A 39 8.62 7.61 -5.20
N PHE A 40 7.87 6.50 -5.21
CA PHE A 40 6.66 6.32 -4.42
C PHE A 40 6.32 4.84 -4.25
N LEU A 41 5.54 4.53 -3.21
CA LEU A 41 5.09 3.18 -2.88
C LEU A 41 3.62 3.01 -3.23
N VAL A 42 3.27 1.87 -3.82
CA VAL A 42 1.91 1.58 -4.29
C VAL A 42 1.40 0.30 -3.61
N PRO A 43 0.83 0.38 -2.39
CA PRO A 43 0.17 -0.76 -1.74
C PRO A 43 -1.21 -1.02 -2.34
N CYS A 44 -1.76 -2.22 -2.06
CA CYS A 44 -3.13 -2.59 -2.43
C CYS A 44 -3.43 -2.49 -3.94
N GLY A 45 -2.40 -2.64 -4.78
CA GLY A 45 -2.57 -2.92 -6.21
C GLY A 45 -2.96 -4.38 -6.47
N THR A 46 -3.05 -4.79 -7.73
CA THR A 46 -3.22 -6.21 -8.09
C THR A 46 -2.05 -7.07 -7.59
N THR A 47 -0.82 -6.55 -7.70
CA THR A 47 0.39 -7.17 -7.12
C THR A 47 0.33 -7.26 -5.60
N GLY A 48 -0.38 -6.35 -4.93
CA GLY A 48 -0.60 -6.39 -3.47
C GLY A 48 -1.83 -7.21 -3.09
N GLU A 49 -2.25 -8.14 -3.94
CA GLU A 49 -3.35 -9.08 -3.70
C GLU A 49 -4.70 -8.42 -3.35
N SER A 50 -4.95 -7.19 -3.84
CA SER A 50 -6.15 -6.42 -3.47
C SER A 50 -7.51 -7.10 -3.70
N PRO A 51 -7.69 -8.04 -4.66
CA PRO A 51 -8.94 -8.80 -4.77
C PRO A 51 -9.18 -9.78 -3.61
N SER A 52 -8.13 -10.20 -2.91
CA SER A 52 -8.19 -11.16 -1.80
C SER A 52 -8.24 -10.50 -0.42
N LEU A 53 -8.01 -9.20 -0.34
CA LEU A 53 -8.06 -8.43 0.89
C LEU A 53 -9.46 -7.91 1.18
N SER A 54 -9.91 -8.08 2.42
CA SER A 54 -11.08 -7.37 2.94
C SER A 54 -10.82 -5.85 3.01
N HIS A 55 -11.89 -5.06 3.14
CA HIS A 55 -11.78 -3.60 3.32
C HIS A 55 -10.86 -3.23 4.50
N LYS A 56 -11.02 -3.91 5.65
CA LYS A 56 -10.19 -3.68 6.84
C LYS A 56 -8.73 -4.01 6.59
N GLU A 57 -8.45 -5.06 5.83
CA GLU A 57 -7.08 -5.43 5.48
C GLU A 57 -6.45 -4.44 4.51
N LYS A 58 -7.20 -3.92 3.52
CA LYS A 58 -6.70 -2.86 2.62
C LYS A 58 -6.30 -1.60 3.39
N VAL A 59 -7.14 -1.17 4.33
CA VAL A 59 -6.82 -0.04 5.23
C VAL A 59 -5.57 -0.38 6.05
N ARG A 60 -5.53 -1.57 6.67
CA ARG A 60 -4.40 -1.98 7.50
C ARG A 60 -3.08 -2.03 6.73
N VAL A 61 -3.06 -2.60 5.53
CA VAL A 61 -1.86 -2.65 4.67
C VAL A 61 -1.39 -1.24 4.32
N THR A 62 -2.33 -0.34 4.01
CA THR A 62 -2.02 1.05 3.70
C THR A 62 -1.39 1.75 4.91
N GLU A 63 -1.95 1.60 6.10
CA GLU A 63 -1.36 2.13 7.35
C GLU A 63 0.07 1.62 7.57
N LEU A 64 0.30 0.32 7.39
CA LEU A 64 1.61 -0.29 7.58
C LEU A 64 2.64 0.25 6.59
N VAL A 65 2.25 0.47 5.33
CA VAL A 65 3.13 1.04 4.31
C VAL A 65 3.39 2.52 4.54
N VAL A 66 2.39 3.29 5.00
CA VAL A 66 2.60 4.69 5.40
C VAL A 66 3.57 4.78 6.58
N GLN A 67 3.42 3.91 7.58
CA GLN A 67 4.35 3.82 8.72
C GLN A 67 5.76 3.45 8.27
N ALA A 68 5.91 2.46 7.39
CA ALA A 68 7.20 2.03 6.86
C ALA A 68 7.86 3.11 5.99
N ALA A 69 7.08 3.83 5.17
CA ALA A 69 7.56 4.94 4.36
C ALA A 69 8.15 6.06 5.22
N ASN A 70 7.61 6.27 6.42
CA ASN A 70 8.09 7.24 7.41
C ASN A 70 8.36 8.63 6.81
N GLY A 71 7.50 9.07 5.88
CA GLY A 71 7.62 10.35 5.18
C GLY A 71 8.77 10.47 4.15
N GLN A 72 9.56 9.41 3.91
CA GLN A 72 10.69 9.46 2.97
C GLN A 72 10.24 9.54 1.50
N VAL A 73 9.20 8.80 1.15
CA VAL A 73 8.55 8.83 -0.17
C VAL A 73 7.03 8.83 -0.01
N PRO A 74 6.27 9.44 -0.94
CA PRO A 74 4.81 9.41 -0.88
C PRO A 74 4.25 8.01 -1.14
N VAL A 75 3.06 7.77 -0.60
CA VAL A 75 2.31 6.52 -0.78
C VAL A 75 1.08 6.78 -1.66
N LEU A 76 0.93 6.01 -2.73
CA LEU A 76 -0.22 6.02 -3.63
C LEU A 76 -1.04 4.75 -3.37
N ALA A 77 -2.00 4.83 -2.45
CA ALA A 77 -2.79 3.68 -2.04
C ALA A 77 -3.83 3.26 -3.09
N GLY A 78 -3.89 1.95 -3.40
CA GLY A 78 -4.92 1.38 -4.26
C GLY A 78 -6.29 1.38 -3.60
N ALA A 79 -7.25 2.11 -4.17
CA ALA A 79 -8.64 2.20 -3.70
C ALA A 79 -9.64 1.48 -4.64
N GLY A 80 -9.18 0.47 -5.38
CA GLY A 80 -10.01 -0.29 -6.32
C GLY A 80 -10.99 -1.23 -5.62
N SER A 81 -12.22 -1.27 -6.14
CA SER A 81 -13.28 -2.21 -5.73
C SER A 81 -14.21 -2.51 -6.92
N TYR A 82 -14.88 -3.66 -6.89
CA TYR A 82 -15.97 -4.01 -7.81
C TYR A 82 -17.33 -3.41 -7.39
N ASP A 83 -17.38 -2.82 -6.20
CA ASP A 83 -18.53 -2.09 -5.67
C ASP A 83 -18.19 -0.60 -5.53
N THR A 84 -19.01 0.25 -6.14
CA THR A 84 -18.80 1.70 -6.21
C THR A 84 -18.79 2.34 -4.84
N GLN A 85 -19.71 1.94 -3.95
CA GLN A 85 -19.79 2.52 -2.61
C GLN A 85 -18.55 2.18 -1.79
N THR A 86 -18.08 0.93 -1.89
CA THR A 86 -16.85 0.46 -1.24
C THR A 86 -15.61 1.17 -1.78
N ALA A 87 -15.54 1.43 -3.09
CA ALA A 87 -14.44 2.22 -3.67
C ALA A 87 -14.41 3.64 -3.08
N VAL A 88 -15.57 4.30 -3.00
CA VAL A 88 -15.68 5.64 -2.39
C VAL A 88 -15.29 5.61 -0.91
N GLN A 89 -15.74 4.61 -0.15
CA GLN A 89 -15.37 4.47 1.26
C GLN A 89 -13.86 4.30 1.44
N LEU A 90 -13.20 3.51 0.60
CA LEU A 90 -11.73 3.34 0.64
C LEU A 90 -10.98 4.64 0.38
N VAL A 91 -11.51 5.55 -0.44
CA VAL A 91 -10.89 6.87 -0.70
C VAL A 91 -11.06 7.83 0.47
N LEU A 92 -12.13 7.68 1.25
CA LEU A 92 -12.47 8.58 2.36
C LEU A 92 -11.94 8.12 3.72
N THR A 93 -11.39 6.91 3.81
CA THR A 93 -10.82 6.32 5.03
C THR A 93 -9.34 6.65 5.10
#